data_AF-A0A7V3RHV5-F1
#
_entry.id   AF-A0A7V3RHV5-F1
#
_cell.length_a   1.000
_cell.length_b   1.000
_cell.length_c   1.000
_cell.angle_alpha   90.00
_cell.angle_beta   90.00
_cell.angle_gamma   90.00
#
_symmetry.space_group_name_H-M   'P 1'
#
loop_
_entity.id
_entity.type
_entity.pdbx_description
1 polymer ?
#
loop_
_entity_poly.entity_id
_entity_poly.type
_entity_poly.pdbx_seq_one_letter_code
_entity_poly.pdbx_strand_id
1 'polypeptide(L)' 'MKKTKKKEKKRITIKMMMIDILKRSKTPLHYREITKRLIARGYKFHRKEPERSVYITIKRNPQLFKKVKPATFALK' A
#
# COMPACT_ATOMS: atom_id res chain seq x y z
N MET A 1 -27.87 23.65 -15.06
CA MET A 1 -26.43 23.81 -15.36
C MET A 1 -25.63 22.64 -14.81
N LYS A 2 -24.73 22.07 -15.63
CA LYS A 2 -24.06 20.77 -15.42
C LYS A 2 -23.07 20.84 -14.24
N LYS A 3 -23.25 19.96 -13.23
CA LYS A 3 -22.27 19.75 -12.15
C LYS A 3 -20.96 19.23 -12.77
N THR A 4 -19.97 20.10 -12.94
CA THR A 4 -18.63 19.73 -13.39
C THR A 4 -17.98 18.85 -12.32
N LYS A 5 -18.00 17.53 -12.52
CA LYS A 5 -17.19 16.58 -11.75
C LYS A 5 -15.71 16.92 -11.96
N LYS A 6 -15.15 17.75 -11.09
CA LYS A 6 -13.71 17.98 -10.99
C LYS A 6 -13.07 16.61 -10.79
N LYS A 7 -12.41 16.06 -11.81
CA LYS A 7 -11.57 14.87 -11.67
C LYS A 7 -10.44 15.26 -10.73
N GLU A 8 -10.63 15.04 -9.43
CA GLU A 8 -9.55 15.07 -8.45
C GLU A 8 -8.44 14.17 -8.97
N LYS A 9 -7.29 14.76 -9.33
CA LYS A 9 -6.05 14.01 -9.52
C LYS A 9 -5.75 13.34 -8.19
N LYS A 10 -6.29 12.13 -7.97
CA LYS A 10 -6.09 11.35 -6.75
C LYS A 10 -4.58 11.23 -6.56
N ARG A 11 -4.03 11.93 -5.57
CA ARG A 11 -2.63 11.79 -5.17
C ARG A 11 -2.38 10.31 -4.92
N ILE A 12 -1.40 9.73 -5.61
CA ILE A 12 -1.11 8.30 -5.46
C ILE A 12 -0.64 8.10 -4.01
N THR A 13 -1.48 7.47 -3.21
CA THR A 13 -1.16 7.19 -1.81
C THR A 13 -0.39 5.88 -1.69
N ILE A 14 0.39 5.75 -0.63
CA ILE A 14 1.05 4.48 -0.26
C ILE A 14 0.05 3.31 -0.25
N LYS A 15 -1.19 3.53 0.21
CA LYS A 15 -2.26 2.52 0.22
C LYS A 15 -2.57 2.00 -1.18
N MET A 16 -2.77 2.89 -2.15
CA MET A 16 -3.06 2.50 -3.54
C MET A 16 -1.91 1.70 -4.14
N MET A 17 -0.66 2.11 -3.89
CA MET A 17 0.50 1.37 -4.39
C MET A 17 0.62 -0.01 -3.75
N MET A 18 0.36 -0.13 -2.44
CA MET A 18 0.37 -1.41 -1.73
C MET A 18 -0.71 -2.37 -2.26
N ILE A 19 -1.92 -1.84 -2.52
CA ILE A 19 -3.00 -2.62 -3.13
C ILE A 19 -2.59 -3.10 -4.52
N ASP A 20 -2.03 -2.24 -5.36
CA ASP A 20 -1.58 -2.65 -6.70
C ASP A 20 -0.45 -3.69 -6.63
N ILE A 21 0.51 -3.54 -5.71
CA ILE A 21 1.59 -4.52 -5.48
C ILE A 21 1.01 -5.90 -5.14
N LEU A 22 0.11 -5.97 -4.15
CA LEU A 22 -0.49 -7.23 -3.71
C LEU A 22 -1.41 -7.82 -4.80
N LYS A 23 -2.17 -6.98 -5.50
CA LYS A 23 -3.06 -7.40 -6.59
C LYS A 23 -2.27 -8.02 -7.75
N ARG A 24 -1.14 -7.42 -8.13
CA ARG A 24 -0.26 -7.97 -9.17
C ARG A 24 0.48 -9.23 -8.72
N SER A 25 0.87 -9.28 -7.45
CA SER A 25 1.59 -10.44 -6.92
C SER A 25 0.72 -11.70 -6.87
N LYS A 26 -0.60 -11.54 -6.69
CA LYS A 26 -1.58 -12.63 -6.45
C LYS A 26 -1.23 -13.55 -5.27
N THR A 27 -0.20 -13.18 -4.51
CA THR A 27 0.35 -13.93 -3.38
C THR A 27 0.47 -13.00 -2.17
N PRO A 28 0.32 -13.54 -0.95
CA PRO A 28 0.62 -12.78 0.25
C PRO A 28 2.09 -12.39 0.30
N LEU A 29 2.39 -11.16 0.70
CA LEU A 29 3.75 -10.64 0.76
C LEU A 29 4.15 -10.21 2.16
N HIS A 30 5.43 -10.38 2.46
CA HIS A 30 6.03 -9.84 3.68
C HIS A 30 6.05 -8.31 3.63
N TYR A 31 5.83 -7.61 4.75
CA TYR A 31 5.81 -6.13 4.75
C TYR A 31 7.11 -5.53 4.22
N ARG A 32 8.25 -6.19 4.49
CA ARG A 32 9.57 -5.84 3.94
C ARG A 32 9.60 -5.88 2.41
N GLU A 33 8.99 -6.92 1.84
CA GLU A 33 8.93 -7.09 0.39
C GLU A 33 8.03 -6.04 -0.25
N ILE A 34 6.88 -5.76 0.36
CA ILE A 34 6.01 -4.65 -0.06
C ILE A 34 6.79 -3.34 -0.03
N THR A 35 7.59 -3.10 1.02
CA THR A 35 8.44 -1.92 1.15
C THR A 35 9.46 -1.82 0.02
N LYS A 36 10.20 -2.90 -0.27
CA LYS A 36 11.15 -2.96 -1.40
C LYS A 36 10.46 -2.65 -2.73
N ARG A 37 9.28 -3.23 -2.99
CA ARG A 37 8.51 -2.99 -4.21
C ARG A 37 7.99 -1.55 -4.31
N LEU A 38 7.67 -0.90 -3.19
CA LEU A 38 7.30 0.51 -3.16
C LEU A 38 8.48 1.41 -3.53
N ILE A 39 9.66 1.15 -2.98
CA ILE A 39 10.89 1.89 -3.30
C ILE A 39 11.24 1.69 -4.78
N ALA A 40 11.19 0.46 -5.28
CA ALA A 40 11.46 0.13 -6.68
C ALA A 40 10.48 0.82 -7.66
N ARG A 41 9.27 1.16 -7.21
CA ARG A 41 8.29 1.93 -7.99
C ARG A 41 8.46 3.44 -7.87
N GLY A 42 9.50 3.91 -7.17
CA GLY A 42 9.78 5.33 -6.98
C GLY A 42 8.99 5.99 -5.84
N TYR A 43 8.37 5.21 -4.95
CA TYR A 43 7.73 5.80 -3.77
C TYR A 43 8.79 6.29 -2.78
N LYS A 44 8.83 7.60 -2.57
CA LYS A 44 9.70 8.22 -1.56
C LYS A 44 9.00 8.24 -0.21
N PHE A 45 9.59 7.57 0.77
CA PHE A 45 9.13 7.62 2.15
C PHE A 45 9.63 8.90 2.81
N HIS A 46 8.75 9.61 3.52
CA HIS A 46 9.12 10.78 4.31
C HIS A 46 9.80 10.43 5.65
N ARG A 47 9.68 9.18 6.09
CA ARG A 47 10.25 8.71 7.37
C ARG A 47 11.57 8.00 7.15
N LYS A 48 12.47 8.08 8.14
CA LYS A 48 13.75 7.36 8.18
C LYS A 48 13.59 5.84 8.05
N GLU A 49 12.50 5.29 8.60
CA GLU A 49 12.16 3.86 8.50
C GLU A 49 10.95 3.62 7.58
N PRO A 50 11.17 3.20 6.32
CA PRO A 50 10.10 2.95 5.36
C PRO A 50 9.25 1.73 5.73
N GLU A 51 9.89 0.68 6.26
CA GLU A 51 9.24 -0.56 6.72
C GLU A 51 8.17 -0.30 7.79
N ARG A 52 8.51 0.56 8.76
CA ARG A 52 7.60 0.93 9.84
C ARG A 52 6.38 1.68 9.30
N SER A 53 6.57 2.51 8.28
CA SER A 53 5.46 3.21 7.60
C SER A 53 4.51 2.24 6.90
N VAL A 54 5.05 1.23 6.21
CA VAL A 54 4.24 0.17 5.59
C VAL A 54 3.48 -0.61 6.66
N TYR A 55 4.15 -1.07 7.71
CA TYR A 55 3.52 -1.82 8.79
C TYR A 55 2.37 -1.05 9.47
N ILE A 56 2.59 0.22 9.81
CA ILE A 56 1.55 1.10 10.38
C ILE A 56 0.38 1.25 9.40
N THR A 57 0.67 1.41 8.11
CA THR A 57 -0.37 1.53 7.07
C THR A 57 -1.24 0.27 7.02
N ILE A 58 -0.64 -0.92 7.07
CA ILE A 58 -1.38 -2.19 7.12
C ILE A 58 -2.25 -2.24 8.38
N LYS A 59 -1.66 -1.97 9.55
CA LYS A 59 -2.36 -2.00 10.85
C LYS A 59 -3.52 -1.02 10.94
N ARG A 60 -3.40 0.15 10.31
CA ARG A 60 -4.47 1.16 10.23
C ARG A 60 -5.59 0.81 9.26
N ASN A 61 -5.43 -0.20 8.41
CA ASN A 61 -6.41 -0.56 7.38
C ASN A 61 -6.74 -2.07 7.43
N PRO A 62 -7.27 -2.58 8.57
CA PRO A 62 -7.59 -4.00 8.72
C PRO A 62 -8.70 -4.47 7.78
N GLN A 63 -9.51 -3.55 7.23
CA GLN A 63 -10.52 -3.85 6.21
C GLN A 63 -9.94 -4.22 4.85
N LEU A 64 -8.71 -3.80 4.54
CA LEU A 64 -8.07 -4.00 3.23
C LEU A 64 -6.99 -5.09 3.26
N PHE A 65 -6.34 -5.30 4.40
CA PHE A 65 -5.21 -6.22 4.51
C PHE A 65 -5.49 -7.29 5.57
N LYS A 66 -5.31 -8.56 5.18
CA LYS A 66 -5.42 -9.72 6.08
C LYS A 66 -4.02 -10.27 6.38
N LYS A 67 -3.70 -10.46 7.66
CA LYS A 67 -2.49 -11.17 8.08
C LYS A 67 -2.69 -12.67 7.82
N VAL A 68 -1.79 -13.30 7.07
CA VAL A 68 -1.86 -14.74 6.76
C VAL A 68 -0.78 -15.55 7.48
N LYS A 69 0.38 -14.94 7.73
CA LYS A 69 1.56 -15.53 8.37
C LYS A 69 2.29 -14.44 9.19
N PRO A 70 3.29 -14.78 10.02
CA PRO A 70 4.14 -13.78 10.66
C PRO A 70 4.63 -12.75 9.63
N ALA A 71 4.35 -11.48 9.91
CA ALA A 71 4.77 -10.35 9.08
C ALA A 71 4.38 -10.39 7.58
N THR A 72 3.45 -11.27 7.20
CA THR A 72 3.01 -11.49 5.81
C THR A 72 1.52 -11.19 5.66
N PHE A 73 1.18 -10.41 4.65
CA PHE A 73 -0.14 -9.84 4.45
C PHE A 73 -0.65 -10.07 3.03
N ALA A 74 -1.95 -10.35 2.93
CA ALA A 74 -2.69 -10.46 1.68
C ALA A 74 -3.73 -9.33 1.61
N LEU A 75 -4.25 -9.07 0.41
CA LEU A 75 -5.48 -8.30 0.27
C LEU A 75 -6.65 -9.13 0.82
N LYS A 76 -7.56 -8.45 1.52
CA LYS A 76 -8.81 -9.05 1.99
C LYS A 76 -9.83 -9.13 0.86
#